data_AF-A0A1S3NUM7-F1
#
_entry.id   AF-A0A1S3NUM7-F1
#
_cell.length_a   1.000
_cell.length_b   1.000
_cell.length_c   1.000
_cell.angle_alpha   90.00
_cell.angle_beta   90.00
_cell.angle_gamma   90.00
#
_symmetry.space_group_name_H-M   'P 1'
#
loop_
_entity.id
_entity.type
_entity.pdbx_description
1 polymer ?
#
loop_
_entity_poly.entity_id
_entity_poly.type
_entity_poly.pdbx_seq_one_letter_code
_entity_poly.pdbx_strand_id
1 'polypeptide(L)'
;MEAGPLESRLSMEDYEKLQSLFLGDSEAGVSFSRAEFIEQAWSAVRRGSREEYGLLFDSVVVTQEQRSLLLDSADERGERRVDWERLTSFLLLGLSEKEENERAATVPRWQPPLTLTPPHRDPVQQVVYLRSSSRYLSVSKGGTLGVWAGEDFALLQTHRLHNDSVRPKDLWVTAMVVLHNVHKIAVSFTSKELCFYDLLSKQQFSCQYKLQGLRYAPLSLDYWFHPTYPAQAVLTMGDTGGQVSAICFRSAQISLFERPSPGAETDSADIIKWKELVEGRHRCCYTLRHRAHGQAWVRRVRFLGSLEALLSCSTSPQSSMVIGWREREGEPLRVTAFHTEKGTNDLDHHAGMNLIATAGIDNKVLLWNPYVISKPVGILRGHMTSVTAVRFIVGKKQLISFSKDKVLRLWDVASQLCIQRIAGIFPKTQEECHTLLFLSEERSRLLLSFNSLLLLMEARREEGRRVTSHENSVTCVLYNSLFRQVISSDSGSTVICWLVDTGQKVKQFHRCHGDAEISTMALDGTQTRLFTAGTDGVVKIWDFNGHCHHRLNAGRDQAVDISQVLVLKRTVLVMGWERCVTLRPDIQQS
;
A
#
# COMPACT_ATOMS: atom_id res chain seq x y z
N MET A 1 10.68 1.91 34.12
CA MET A 1 11.38 2.67 33.06
C MET A 1 12.60 1.87 32.70
N GLU A 2 12.48 0.93 31.77
CA GLU A 2 13.68 0.39 31.11
C GLU A 2 14.02 1.40 30.02
N ALA A 3 15.07 2.18 30.25
CA ALA A 3 15.64 2.97 29.17
C ALA A 3 16.12 2.00 28.10
N GLY A 4 15.75 2.25 26.84
CA GLY A 4 16.23 1.43 25.71
C GLY A 4 17.77 1.37 25.67
N PRO A 5 18.34 0.39 24.95
CA PRO A 5 19.80 0.22 24.86
C PRO A 5 20.47 1.53 24.42
N LEU A 6 21.65 1.83 24.98
CA LEU A 6 22.39 3.08 24.79
C LEU A 6 22.51 3.48 23.31
N GLU A 7 22.78 2.49 22.46
CA GLU A 7 22.89 2.60 20.99
C GLU A 7 21.72 3.36 20.34
N SER A 8 20.50 3.17 20.86
CA SER A 8 19.27 3.77 20.32
C SER A 8 19.12 5.26 20.64
N ARG A 9 19.96 5.80 21.54
CA ARG A 9 19.92 7.20 22.00
C ARG A 9 21.12 8.03 21.51
N LEU A 10 22.11 7.41 20.88
CA LEU A 10 23.29 8.07 20.33
C LEU A 10 22.96 8.74 18.99
N SER A 11 23.40 9.98 18.80
CA SER A 11 23.29 10.68 17.50
C SER A 11 24.50 10.39 16.59
N MET A 12 24.43 10.79 15.31
CA MET A 12 25.57 10.67 14.38
C MET A 12 26.83 11.38 14.92
N GLU A 13 26.66 12.58 15.50
CA GLU A 13 27.76 13.33 16.14
C GLU A 13 28.38 12.58 17.33
N ASP A 14 27.59 11.78 18.04
CA ASP A 14 28.09 10.98 19.16
C ASP A 14 28.93 9.80 18.66
N TYR A 15 28.53 9.17 17.55
CA TYR A 15 29.32 8.12 16.90
C TYR A 15 30.62 8.65 16.29
N GLU A 16 30.63 9.87 15.73
CA GLU A 16 31.86 10.53 15.26
C GLU A 16 32.84 10.81 16.41
N LYS A 17 32.33 11.22 17.58
CA LYS A 17 33.14 11.40 18.79
C LYS A 17 33.68 10.07 19.33
N LEU A 18 32.91 8.99 19.24
CA LEU A 18 33.43 7.67 19.57
C LEU A 18 34.52 7.26 18.58
N GLN A 19 34.30 7.47 17.28
CA GLN A 19 35.25 7.13 16.23
C GLN A 19 36.60 7.82 16.42
N SER A 20 36.60 9.12 16.76
CA SER A 20 37.83 9.89 16.95
C SER A 20 38.68 9.40 18.13
N LEU A 21 38.08 8.77 19.14
CA LEU A 21 38.82 8.14 20.24
C LEU A 21 39.67 6.95 19.80
N PHE A 22 39.17 6.15 18.85
CA PHE A 22 39.86 4.95 18.40
C PHE A 22 40.83 5.18 17.25
N LEU A 23 40.57 6.20 16.40
CA LEU A 23 41.37 6.45 15.20
C LEU A 23 42.55 7.40 15.41
N GLY A 24 42.52 8.31 16.40
CA GLY A 24 43.64 9.24 16.65
C GLY A 24 44.20 9.93 15.39
N ASP A 25 45.44 10.43 15.46
CA ASP A 25 46.17 11.02 14.32
C ASP A 25 46.99 9.98 13.51
N SER A 26 46.87 8.68 13.80
CA SER A 26 47.67 7.62 13.17
C SER A 26 46.78 6.48 12.69
N GLU A 27 47.02 5.98 11.47
CA GLU A 27 46.25 4.87 10.85
C GLU A 27 46.31 3.54 11.61
N ALA A 28 47.09 3.43 12.69
CA ALA A 28 47.09 2.28 13.59
C ALA A 28 46.01 2.45 14.67
N GLY A 29 44.87 1.77 14.49
CA GLY A 29 43.74 1.82 15.42
C GLY A 29 44.11 1.45 16.87
N VAL A 30 43.59 2.22 17.83
CA VAL A 30 43.81 2.00 19.27
C VAL A 30 42.80 0.99 19.82
N SER A 31 43.27 0.07 20.67
CA SER A 31 42.46 -0.92 21.37
C SER A 31 42.28 -0.53 22.84
N PHE A 32 41.06 -0.55 23.35
CA PHE A 32 40.77 -0.16 24.75
C PHE A 32 40.40 -1.36 25.62
N SER A 33 40.91 -1.38 26.85
CA SER A 33 40.39 -2.24 27.91
C SER A 33 39.03 -1.74 28.42
N ARG A 34 38.29 -2.58 29.15
CA ARG A 34 36.94 -2.23 29.66
C ARG A 34 36.91 -0.92 30.44
N ALA A 35 37.87 -0.71 31.35
CA ALA A 35 37.91 0.48 32.20
C ALA A 35 38.25 1.75 31.40
N GLU A 36 39.20 1.65 30.47
CA GLU A 36 39.60 2.75 29.59
C GLU A 36 38.46 3.14 28.64
N PHE A 37 37.79 2.16 28.04
CA PHE A 37 36.64 2.40 27.17
C PHE A 37 35.52 3.13 27.91
N ILE A 38 35.14 2.67 29.12
CA ILE A 38 34.06 3.29 29.89
C ILE A 38 34.39 4.76 30.21
N GLU A 39 35.59 5.07 30.71
CA GLU A 39 35.92 6.44 31.09
C GLU A 39 36.09 7.36 29.87
N GLN A 40 36.76 6.90 28.80
CA GLN A 40 37.00 7.72 27.62
C GLN A 40 35.74 7.92 26.78
N ALA A 41 34.97 6.86 26.52
CA ALA A 41 33.72 6.95 25.75
C ALA A 41 32.67 7.79 26.48
N TRP A 42 32.53 7.60 27.80
CA TRP A 42 31.62 8.41 28.60
C TRP A 42 32.05 9.88 28.66
N SER A 43 33.34 10.17 28.82
CA SER A 43 33.88 11.53 28.84
C SER A 43 33.66 12.29 27.52
N ALA A 44 33.81 11.58 26.38
CA ALA A 44 33.68 12.18 25.06
C ALA A 44 32.21 12.43 24.66
N VAL A 45 31.33 11.47 24.91
CA VAL A 45 29.93 11.52 24.45
C VAL A 45 29.01 12.20 25.48
N ARG A 46 29.31 12.08 26.77
CA ARG A 46 28.55 12.65 27.91
C ARG A 46 27.04 12.35 27.88
N ARG A 47 26.64 11.22 27.29
CA ARG A 47 25.25 10.73 27.26
C ARG A 47 25.18 9.32 27.82
N GLY A 48 24.17 9.04 28.64
CA GLY A 48 24.02 7.75 29.31
C GLY A 48 24.85 7.60 30.57
N SER A 49 24.76 6.42 31.20
CA SER A 49 25.49 6.07 32.41
C SER A 49 26.75 5.27 32.10
N ARG A 50 27.73 5.27 33.02
CA ARG A 50 28.93 4.43 32.92
C ARG A 50 28.60 2.93 32.84
N GLU A 51 27.53 2.53 33.50
CA GLU A 51 27.03 1.14 33.47
C GLU A 51 26.55 0.74 32.07
N GLU A 52 25.89 1.66 31.34
CA GLU A 52 25.42 1.43 29.98
C GLU A 52 26.59 1.24 28.98
N TYR A 53 27.69 1.99 29.14
CA TYR A 53 28.91 1.77 28.35
C TYR A 53 29.62 0.46 28.72
N GLY A 54 29.55 0.05 30.00
CA GLY A 54 30.03 -1.25 30.44
C GLY A 54 29.25 -2.41 29.80
N LEU A 55 27.91 -2.29 29.75
CA LEU A 55 27.05 -3.27 29.09
C LEU A 55 27.31 -3.34 27.57
N LEU A 56 27.55 -2.20 26.92
CA LEU A 56 27.95 -2.15 25.50
C LEU A 56 29.29 -2.86 25.26
N PHE A 57 30.27 -2.66 26.15
CA PHE A 57 31.55 -3.38 26.06
C PHE A 57 31.34 -4.89 26.22
N ASP A 58 30.56 -5.29 27.22
CA ASP A 58 30.31 -6.70 27.52
C ASP A 58 29.53 -7.38 26.38
N SER A 59 28.57 -6.70 25.73
CA SER A 59 27.82 -7.24 24.58
C SER A 59 28.69 -7.40 23.32
N VAL A 60 29.60 -6.46 23.06
CA VAL A 60 30.56 -6.56 21.94
C VAL A 60 31.49 -7.76 22.12
N VAL A 61 31.95 -8.02 23.35
CA VAL A 61 32.82 -9.17 23.63
C VAL A 61 32.05 -10.50 23.55
N VAL A 62 30.84 -10.58 24.11
CA VAL A 62 30.02 -11.81 24.12
C VAL A 62 29.60 -12.25 22.70
N THR A 63 29.20 -11.31 21.84
CA THR A 63 28.87 -11.62 20.44
C THR A 63 30.06 -12.17 19.65
N GLN A 64 31.28 -11.84 20.07
CA GLN A 64 32.51 -12.35 19.48
C GLN A 64 32.88 -13.74 19.99
N GLU A 65 32.70 -14.04 21.29
CA GLU A 65 32.93 -15.39 21.84
C GLU A 65 32.05 -16.45 21.16
N GLN A 66 30.80 -16.11 20.85
CA GLN A 66 29.91 -16.97 20.07
C GLN A 66 30.39 -17.23 18.64
N ARG A 67 31.17 -16.30 18.07
CA ARG A 67 31.72 -16.39 16.71
C ARG A 67 33.10 -17.07 16.69
N SER A 68 33.89 -16.90 17.75
CA SER A 68 35.18 -17.57 17.95
C SER A 68 35.02 -19.07 18.18
N LEU A 69 33.89 -19.53 18.73
CA LEU A 69 33.57 -20.96 18.83
C LEU A 69 33.34 -21.64 17.46
N LEU A 70 33.21 -20.87 16.36
CA LEU A 70 33.12 -21.40 14.99
C LEU A 70 34.47 -21.39 14.24
N LEU A 71 35.49 -20.74 14.80
CA LEU A 71 36.82 -20.61 14.23
C LEU A 71 37.83 -20.97 15.32
N ASP A 72 38.22 -22.24 15.38
CA ASP A 72 39.27 -22.76 16.26
C ASP A 72 40.52 -21.87 16.18
N SER A 73 40.64 -20.93 17.11
CA SER A 73 41.90 -20.26 17.42
C SER A 73 41.97 -20.07 18.92
N ALA A 74 42.90 -20.83 19.49
CA ALA A 74 43.26 -20.79 20.89
C ALA A 74 43.98 -19.48 21.19
N ASP A 75 43.31 -18.54 21.83
CA ASP A 75 43.97 -17.43 22.53
C ASP A 75 43.21 -17.09 23.83
N GLU A 76 43.07 -18.10 24.68
CA GLU A 76 42.62 -17.93 26.06
C GLU A 76 43.77 -17.37 26.91
N ARG A 77 43.84 -16.03 27.05
CA ARG A 77 44.39 -15.26 28.21
C ARG A 77 44.86 -13.83 27.88
N GLY A 78 44.54 -13.28 26.70
CA GLY A 78 44.71 -11.84 26.46
C GLY A 78 43.61 -11.02 27.16
N GLU A 79 43.94 -9.85 27.71
CA GLU A 79 42.93 -8.88 28.18
C GLU A 79 41.90 -8.64 27.06
N ARG A 80 40.61 -8.78 27.39
CA ARG A 80 39.52 -8.45 26.47
C ARG A 80 39.64 -6.96 26.11
N ARG A 81 39.97 -6.68 24.84
CA ARG A 81 40.08 -5.32 24.29
C ARG A 81 39.11 -5.14 23.13
N VAL A 82 38.57 -3.94 23.00
CA VAL A 82 37.67 -3.56 21.91
C VAL A 82 38.37 -2.54 21.02
N ASP A 83 38.33 -2.79 19.72
CA ASP A 83 38.83 -1.91 18.66
C ASP A 83 37.63 -1.30 17.92
N TRP A 84 37.85 -0.21 17.17
CA TRP A 84 36.77 0.44 16.41
C TRP A 84 36.08 -0.51 15.42
N GLU A 85 36.85 -1.36 14.74
CA GLU A 85 36.32 -2.36 13.81
C GLU A 85 35.37 -3.35 14.49
N ARG A 86 35.67 -3.71 15.74
CA ARG A 86 34.84 -4.63 16.54
C ARG A 86 33.54 -3.95 16.98
N LEU A 87 33.64 -2.71 17.47
CA LEU A 87 32.46 -1.92 17.85
C LEU A 87 31.54 -1.68 16.65
N THR A 88 32.10 -1.28 15.51
CA THR A 88 31.34 -1.00 14.28
C THR A 88 30.68 -2.26 13.72
N SER A 89 31.37 -3.41 13.75
CA SER A 89 30.78 -4.70 13.34
C SER A 89 29.58 -5.09 14.21
N PHE A 90 29.69 -4.92 15.54
CA PHE A 90 28.59 -5.19 16.47
C PHE A 90 27.40 -4.25 16.24
N LEU A 91 27.65 -2.95 16.10
CA LEU A 91 26.61 -1.95 15.84
C LEU A 91 25.90 -2.21 14.50
N LEU A 92 26.66 -2.55 13.45
CA LEU A 92 26.10 -2.86 12.14
C LEU A 92 25.27 -4.14 12.16
N LEU A 93 25.69 -5.15 12.93
CA LEU A 93 24.92 -6.37 13.14
C LEU A 93 23.62 -6.07 13.90
N GLY A 94 23.68 -5.33 15.00
CA GLY A 94 22.49 -4.94 15.76
C GLY A 94 21.50 -4.09 14.95
N LEU A 95 22.00 -3.21 14.07
CA LEU A 95 21.17 -2.49 13.11
C LEU A 95 20.56 -3.42 12.06
N SER A 96 21.32 -4.37 11.53
CA SER A 96 20.82 -5.35 10.57
C SER A 96 19.74 -6.25 11.16
N GLU A 97 19.90 -6.70 12.41
CA GLU A 97 18.90 -7.50 13.12
C GLU A 97 17.64 -6.68 13.46
N LYS A 98 17.80 -5.40 13.85
CA LYS A 98 16.65 -4.49 14.03
C LYS A 98 15.90 -4.31 12.73
N GLU A 99 16.61 -4.08 11.62
CA GLU A 99 16.00 -3.93 10.30
C GLU A 99 15.30 -5.22 9.86
N GLU A 100 15.90 -6.39 10.09
CA GLU A 100 15.27 -7.69 9.81
C GLU A 100 14.03 -7.94 10.67
N ASN A 101 14.07 -7.58 11.96
CA ASN A 101 12.93 -7.69 12.86
C ASN A 101 11.79 -6.74 12.48
N GLU A 102 12.09 -5.50 12.11
CA GLU A 102 11.11 -4.56 11.57
C GLU A 102 10.51 -5.09 10.26
N ARG A 103 11.35 -5.62 9.35
CA ARG A 103 10.88 -6.26 8.12
C ARG A 103 9.98 -7.45 8.42
N ALA A 104 10.32 -8.30 9.38
CA ALA A 104 9.51 -9.44 9.82
C ALA A 104 8.19 -9.01 10.48
N ALA A 105 8.15 -7.86 11.15
CA ALA A 105 6.92 -7.27 11.68
C ALA A 105 6.01 -6.79 10.54
N THR A 106 6.53 -6.18 9.48
CA THR A 106 5.69 -5.68 8.37
C THR A 106 4.97 -6.75 7.53
N VAL A 107 5.21 -8.03 7.81
CA VAL A 107 4.69 -9.17 7.05
C VAL A 107 3.20 -9.35 7.33
N PRO A 108 2.31 -9.23 6.32
CA PRO A 108 0.89 -9.46 6.52
C PRO A 108 0.63 -10.91 6.97
N ARG A 109 0.12 -11.08 8.19
CA ARG A 109 -0.32 -12.38 8.69
C ARG A 109 -1.71 -12.69 8.16
N TRP A 110 -1.80 -13.56 7.16
CA TRP A 110 -3.07 -13.96 6.55
C TRP A 110 -3.89 -14.85 7.47
N GLN A 111 -5.18 -14.53 7.61
CA GLN A 111 -6.16 -15.40 8.24
C GLN A 111 -6.47 -16.63 7.36
N PRO A 112 -6.95 -17.74 7.96
CA PRO A 112 -7.40 -18.89 7.18
C PRO A 112 -8.49 -18.46 6.18
N PRO A 113 -8.53 -19.08 4.98
CA PRO A 113 -9.41 -18.66 3.91
C PRO A 113 -10.87 -18.96 4.25
N LEU A 114 -11.73 -17.97 4.03
CA LEU A 114 -13.17 -18.15 3.98
C LEU A 114 -13.58 -18.63 2.59
N THR A 115 -14.26 -19.77 2.53
CA THR A 115 -14.86 -20.29 1.29
C THR A 115 -16.18 -19.59 1.04
N LEU A 116 -16.23 -18.80 -0.03
CA LEU A 116 -17.45 -18.18 -0.53
C LEU A 116 -18.06 -19.11 -1.58
N THR A 117 -19.32 -19.48 -1.37
CA THR A 117 -20.07 -20.25 -2.37
C THR A 117 -20.60 -19.29 -3.44
N PRO A 118 -20.05 -19.30 -4.67
CA PRO A 118 -20.59 -18.51 -5.77
C PRO A 118 -22.04 -18.90 -6.08
N PRO A 119 -22.82 -18.02 -6.70
CA PRO A 119 -24.15 -18.37 -7.23
C PRO A 119 -24.10 -19.27 -8.48
N HIS A 120 -22.92 -19.45 -9.08
CA HIS A 120 -22.76 -20.13 -10.37
C HIS A 120 -21.88 -21.37 -10.24
N ARG A 121 -22.16 -22.38 -11.07
CA ARG A 121 -21.37 -23.63 -11.14
C ARG A 121 -20.14 -23.52 -12.05
N ASP A 122 -20.13 -22.51 -12.92
CA ASP A 122 -19.04 -22.25 -13.86
C ASP A 122 -17.82 -21.61 -13.19
N PRO A 123 -16.62 -21.73 -13.78
CA PRO A 123 -15.44 -21.11 -13.22
C PRO A 123 -15.50 -19.58 -13.26
N VAL A 124 -15.02 -18.92 -12.21
CA VAL A 124 -14.90 -17.45 -12.19
C VAL A 124 -13.76 -17.02 -13.11
N GLN A 125 -14.05 -16.14 -14.07
CA GLN A 125 -13.08 -15.59 -15.02
C GLN A 125 -12.46 -14.28 -14.55
N GLN A 126 -13.16 -13.51 -13.72
CA GLN A 126 -12.59 -12.29 -13.17
C GLN A 126 -13.35 -11.81 -11.92
N VAL A 127 -12.62 -11.18 -11.01
CA VAL A 127 -13.17 -10.45 -9.87
C VAL A 127 -12.60 -9.03 -9.89
N VAL A 128 -13.45 -8.03 -9.72
CA VAL A 128 -13.06 -6.61 -9.70
C VAL A 128 -13.74 -5.90 -8.54
N TYR A 129 -13.02 -5.02 -7.86
CA TYR A 129 -13.56 -4.16 -6.82
C TYR A 129 -14.01 -2.81 -7.39
N LEU A 130 -15.24 -2.41 -7.07
CA LEU A 130 -15.81 -1.11 -7.38
C LEU A 130 -15.59 -0.16 -6.21
N ARG A 131 -14.68 0.81 -6.39
CA ARG A 131 -14.41 1.85 -5.39
C ARG A 131 -15.62 2.74 -5.13
N SER A 132 -16.39 3.08 -6.17
CA SER A 132 -17.53 4.01 -6.07
C SER A 132 -18.68 3.49 -5.21
N SER A 133 -18.95 2.18 -5.26
CA SER A 133 -20.06 1.55 -4.52
C SER A 133 -19.61 0.67 -3.38
N SER A 134 -18.29 0.52 -3.17
CA SER A 134 -17.70 -0.43 -2.21
C SER A 134 -18.25 -1.85 -2.37
N ARG A 135 -18.35 -2.33 -3.62
CA ARG A 135 -18.87 -3.67 -3.96
C ARG A 135 -17.85 -4.46 -4.76
N TYR A 136 -17.93 -5.79 -4.73
CA TYR A 136 -17.17 -6.64 -5.65
C TYR A 136 -18.07 -7.13 -6.78
N LEU A 137 -17.50 -7.22 -7.98
CA LEU A 137 -18.10 -7.85 -9.13
C LEU A 137 -17.32 -9.11 -9.47
N SER A 138 -18.00 -10.24 -9.60
CA SER A 138 -17.43 -11.46 -10.17
C SER A 138 -18.12 -11.80 -11.47
N VAL A 139 -17.39 -12.33 -12.44
CA VAL A 139 -17.99 -12.86 -13.67
C VAL A 139 -17.56 -14.30 -13.87
N SER A 140 -18.54 -15.17 -14.11
CA SER A 140 -18.33 -16.57 -14.47
C SER A 140 -18.08 -16.74 -15.97
N LYS A 141 -17.47 -17.88 -16.35
CA LYS A 141 -17.29 -18.27 -17.75
C LYS A 141 -18.62 -18.31 -18.52
N GLY A 142 -19.71 -18.72 -17.88
CA GLY A 142 -21.05 -18.75 -18.46
C GLY A 142 -21.76 -17.38 -18.54
N GLY A 143 -21.08 -16.28 -18.18
CA GLY A 143 -21.63 -14.92 -18.27
C GLY A 143 -22.55 -14.53 -17.13
N THR A 144 -22.49 -15.23 -15.99
CA THR A 144 -23.17 -14.80 -14.76
C THR A 144 -22.30 -13.79 -14.02
N LEU A 145 -22.80 -12.57 -13.88
CA LEU A 145 -22.22 -11.49 -13.11
C LEU A 145 -22.82 -11.48 -11.70
N GLY A 146 -21.98 -11.70 -10.69
CA GLY A 146 -22.35 -11.62 -9.27
C GLY A 146 -21.90 -10.29 -8.69
N VAL A 147 -22.81 -9.58 -8.02
CA VAL A 147 -22.53 -8.36 -7.23
C VAL A 147 -22.48 -8.76 -5.76
N TRP A 148 -21.37 -8.48 -5.11
CA TRP A 148 -21.10 -8.84 -3.72
C TRP A 148 -20.95 -7.60 -2.86
N ALA A 149 -21.44 -7.67 -1.63
CA ALA A 149 -21.24 -6.65 -0.62
C ALA A 149 -19.75 -6.50 -0.31
N GLY A 150 -19.31 -5.25 -0.10
CA GLY A 150 -17.93 -4.96 0.18
C GLY A 150 -17.45 -5.53 1.51
N GLU A 151 -18.26 -5.51 2.55
CA GLU A 151 -17.81 -5.81 3.92
C GLU A 151 -17.75 -7.32 4.15
N ASP A 152 -18.91 -7.99 4.03
CA ASP A 152 -19.07 -9.40 4.39
C ASP A 152 -19.00 -10.37 3.19
N PHE A 153 -18.81 -9.85 1.97
CA PHE A 153 -18.94 -10.64 0.74
C PHE A 153 -20.28 -11.39 0.62
N ALA A 154 -21.36 -10.82 1.19
CA ALA A 154 -22.71 -11.31 0.96
C ALA A 154 -23.10 -11.08 -0.50
N LEU A 155 -23.70 -12.07 -1.14
CA LEU A 155 -24.19 -11.93 -2.51
C LEU A 155 -25.42 -11.02 -2.53
N LEU A 156 -25.32 -9.87 -3.20
CA LEU A 156 -26.40 -8.90 -3.31
C LEU A 156 -27.28 -9.18 -4.53
N GLN A 157 -26.66 -9.41 -5.68
CA GLN A 157 -27.38 -9.59 -6.94
C GLN A 157 -26.65 -10.53 -7.90
N THR A 158 -27.41 -11.20 -8.74
CA THR A 158 -26.90 -12.02 -9.83
C THR A 158 -27.57 -11.64 -11.12
N HIS A 159 -26.79 -11.34 -12.14
CA HIS A 159 -27.27 -10.96 -13.46
C HIS A 159 -26.62 -11.84 -14.52
N ARG A 160 -27.40 -12.29 -15.50
CA ARG A 160 -26.85 -12.98 -16.65
C ARG A 160 -26.62 -11.95 -17.74
N LEU A 161 -25.39 -11.87 -18.26
CA LEU A 161 -25.09 -11.01 -19.39
C LEU A 161 -25.74 -11.60 -20.63
N HIS A 162 -26.59 -10.81 -21.28
CA HIS A 162 -27.24 -11.18 -22.52
C HIS A 162 -26.41 -10.65 -23.70
N ASN A 163 -26.33 -11.45 -24.75
CA ASN A 163 -25.86 -11.03 -26.05
C ASN A 163 -26.75 -11.66 -27.11
N ASP A 164 -27.32 -10.84 -28.00
CA ASP A 164 -28.27 -11.28 -29.02
C ASP A 164 -27.59 -12.06 -30.16
N SER A 165 -26.26 -11.94 -30.30
CA SER A 165 -25.49 -12.55 -31.38
C SER A 165 -25.39 -14.08 -31.28
N VAL A 166 -25.41 -14.64 -30.07
CA VAL A 166 -25.18 -16.08 -29.84
C VAL A 166 -26.13 -16.59 -28.75
N ARG A 167 -26.58 -17.83 -28.90
CA ARG A 167 -27.39 -18.49 -27.87
C ARG A 167 -26.65 -18.45 -26.52
N PRO A 168 -27.32 -18.12 -25.40
CA PRO A 168 -26.67 -17.98 -24.09
C PRO A 168 -25.92 -19.22 -23.55
N LYS A 169 -26.07 -20.39 -24.20
CA LYS A 169 -25.37 -21.64 -23.84
C LYS A 169 -23.96 -21.72 -24.44
N ASP A 170 -23.73 -21.05 -25.57
CA ASP A 170 -22.48 -21.13 -26.33
C ASP A 170 -21.61 -19.87 -26.16
N LEU A 171 -22.13 -18.88 -25.43
CA LEU A 171 -21.46 -17.62 -25.15
C LEU A 171 -20.58 -17.75 -23.91
N TRP A 172 -19.25 -17.71 -24.08
CA TRP A 172 -18.31 -17.69 -22.96
C TRP A 172 -17.70 -16.32 -22.80
N VAL A 173 -17.69 -15.83 -21.56
CA VAL A 173 -16.92 -14.65 -21.20
C VAL A 173 -15.45 -15.04 -21.08
N THR A 174 -14.60 -14.25 -21.73
CA THR A 174 -13.15 -14.42 -21.68
C THR A 174 -12.50 -13.49 -20.66
N ALA A 175 -12.90 -12.21 -20.60
CA ALA A 175 -12.38 -11.22 -19.67
C ALA A 175 -13.41 -10.11 -19.40
N MET A 176 -13.23 -9.41 -18.28
CA MET A 176 -14.06 -8.27 -17.86
C MET A 176 -13.18 -7.16 -17.31
N VAL A 177 -13.37 -5.91 -17.74
CA VAL A 177 -12.70 -4.77 -17.11
C VAL A 177 -13.69 -3.67 -16.76
N VAL A 178 -13.47 -3.05 -15.61
CA VAL A 178 -14.28 -1.90 -15.16
C VAL A 178 -13.62 -0.61 -15.63
N LEU A 179 -14.42 0.27 -16.22
CA LEU A 179 -14.05 1.62 -16.60
C LEU A 179 -14.54 2.56 -15.48
N HIS A 180 -13.71 2.75 -14.45
CA HIS A 180 -14.11 3.48 -13.23
C HIS A 180 -14.48 4.94 -13.47
N ASN A 181 -13.84 5.60 -14.43
CA ASN A 181 -14.07 7.01 -14.80
C ASN A 181 -15.39 7.26 -15.56
N VAL A 182 -15.93 6.25 -16.26
CA VAL A 182 -17.18 6.36 -17.04
C VAL A 182 -18.31 5.52 -16.44
N HIS A 183 -18.04 4.80 -15.34
CA HIS A 183 -18.98 3.89 -14.69
C HIS A 183 -19.55 2.83 -15.66
N LYS A 184 -18.68 2.19 -16.45
CA LYS A 184 -19.07 1.09 -17.36
C LYS A 184 -18.23 -0.15 -17.12
N ILE A 185 -18.71 -1.29 -17.61
CA ILE A 185 -17.98 -2.55 -17.66
C ILE A 185 -17.79 -2.91 -19.12
N ALA A 186 -16.56 -3.20 -19.54
CA ALA A 186 -16.30 -3.84 -20.82
C ALA A 186 -16.13 -5.36 -20.60
N VAL A 187 -16.88 -6.16 -21.36
CA VAL A 187 -16.84 -7.63 -21.28
C VAL A 187 -16.53 -8.17 -22.67
N SER A 188 -15.53 -9.05 -22.75
CA SER A 188 -15.19 -9.76 -23.99
C SER A 188 -15.79 -11.14 -24.03
N PHE A 189 -16.19 -11.54 -25.23
CA PHE A 189 -16.80 -12.84 -25.49
C PHE A 189 -16.00 -13.65 -26.52
N THR A 190 -16.17 -14.98 -26.48
CA THR A 190 -15.66 -15.89 -27.52
C THR A 190 -16.25 -15.63 -28.90
N SER A 191 -17.38 -14.90 -29.00
CA SER A 191 -18.00 -14.45 -30.24
C SER A 191 -17.20 -13.39 -31.00
N LYS A 192 -16.00 -13.02 -30.52
CA LYS A 192 -15.15 -11.96 -31.09
C LYS A 192 -15.79 -10.57 -31.02
N GLU A 193 -16.52 -10.37 -29.93
CA GLU A 193 -17.22 -9.13 -29.62
C GLU A 193 -16.79 -8.60 -28.26
N LEU A 194 -16.87 -7.28 -28.11
CA LEU A 194 -16.65 -6.58 -26.86
C LEU A 194 -17.88 -5.72 -26.55
N CYS A 195 -18.54 -6.01 -25.44
CA CYS A 195 -19.76 -5.31 -25.04
C CYS A 195 -19.49 -4.39 -23.85
N PHE A 196 -20.08 -3.20 -23.87
CA PHE A 196 -20.00 -2.22 -22.79
C PHE A 196 -21.34 -2.13 -22.08
N TYR A 197 -21.34 -2.43 -20.79
CA TYR A 197 -22.51 -2.42 -19.92
C TYR A 197 -22.43 -1.23 -18.96
N ASP A 198 -23.58 -0.61 -18.68
CA ASP A 198 -23.65 0.52 -17.77
C ASP A 198 -23.78 0.09 -16.30
N LEU A 199 -22.99 0.70 -15.40
CA LEU A 199 -23.05 0.41 -13.97
C LEU A 199 -24.13 1.21 -13.22
N LEU A 200 -24.53 2.35 -13.75
CA LEU A 200 -25.45 3.29 -13.09
C LEU A 200 -26.92 2.99 -13.39
N SER A 201 -27.20 2.26 -14.47
CA SER A 201 -28.57 1.90 -14.83
C SER A 201 -29.24 1.08 -13.72
N LYS A 202 -30.39 1.57 -13.23
CA LYS A 202 -31.27 0.83 -12.30
C LYS A 202 -31.93 -0.38 -12.98
N GLN A 203 -32.02 -0.36 -14.31
CA GLN A 203 -32.44 -1.51 -15.12
C GLN A 203 -31.20 -2.37 -15.41
N GLN A 204 -31.25 -3.62 -14.95
CA GLN A 204 -30.39 -4.76 -15.28
C GLN A 204 -29.26 -4.43 -16.28
N PHE A 205 -28.06 -4.04 -15.80
CA PHE A 205 -26.83 -3.80 -16.57
C PHE A 205 -27.06 -3.65 -18.09
N SER A 206 -27.60 -2.50 -18.54
CA SER A 206 -27.98 -2.34 -19.94
C SER A 206 -26.74 -2.28 -20.82
N CYS A 207 -26.77 -3.03 -21.93
CA CYS A 207 -25.69 -3.02 -22.91
C CYS A 207 -25.83 -1.76 -23.78
N GLN A 208 -24.84 -0.86 -23.72
CA GLN A 208 -24.89 0.41 -24.46
C GLN A 208 -24.12 0.37 -25.77
N TYR A 209 -22.96 -0.29 -25.79
CA TYR A 209 -22.12 -0.39 -26.98
C TYR A 209 -21.72 -1.83 -27.25
N LYS A 210 -21.78 -2.25 -28.51
CA LYS A 210 -21.29 -3.55 -28.99
C LYS A 210 -20.25 -3.34 -30.07
N LEU A 211 -19.00 -3.68 -29.77
CA LEU A 211 -17.90 -3.64 -30.72
C LEU A 211 -17.80 -4.98 -31.44
N GLN A 212 -18.05 -4.98 -32.75
CA GLN A 212 -18.06 -6.17 -33.61
C GLN A 212 -16.97 -6.14 -34.68
N GLY A 213 -16.62 -7.31 -35.20
CA GLY A 213 -15.68 -7.44 -36.33
C GLY A 213 -14.22 -7.58 -35.94
N LEU A 214 -13.94 -8.05 -34.71
CA LEU A 214 -12.58 -8.47 -34.32
C LEU A 214 -12.19 -9.75 -35.08
N ARG A 215 -10.92 -9.83 -35.46
CA ARG A 215 -10.39 -10.97 -36.24
C ARG A 215 -10.30 -12.25 -35.40
N TYR A 216 -9.85 -12.07 -34.16
CA TYR A 216 -9.69 -13.10 -33.12
C TYR A 216 -10.45 -12.71 -31.86
N ALA A 217 -10.71 -13.67 -30.98
CA ALA A 217 -11.42 -13.41 -29.73
C ALA A 217 -10.46 -12.72 -28.72
N PRO A 218 -10.87 -11.63 -28.06
CA PRO A 218 -10.10 -11.06 -26.97
C PRO A 218 -10.05 -12.06 -25.81
N LEU A 219 -8.85 -12.35 -25.31
CA LEU A 219 -8.64 -13.24 -24.16
C LEU A 219 -8.38 -12.46 -22.87
N SER A 220 -7.73 -11.30 -22.96
CA SER A 220 -7.42 -10.46 -21.81
C SER A 220 -7.72 -8.99 -22.09
N LEU A 221 -8.19 -8.28 -21.07
CA LEU A 221 -8.53 -6.87 -21.11
C LEU A 221 -7.88 -6.15 -19.93
N ASP A 222 -7.41 -4.93 -20.17
CA ASP A 222 -6.97 -4.02 -19.12
C ASP A 222 -7.31 -2.58 -19.48
N TYR A 223 -7.68 -1.79 -18.48
CA TYR A 223 -8.14 -0.42 -18.65
C TYR A 223 -7.35 0.50 -17.75
N TRP A 224 -6.77 1.53 -18.36
CA TRP A 224 -6.05 2.57 -17.67
C TRP A 224 -6.65 3.92 -18.01
N PHE A 225 -6.74 4.81 -17.05
CA PHE A 225 -7.10 6.21 -17.26
C PHE A 225 -6.07 7.10 -16.60
N HIS A 226 -5.84 8.29 -17.17
CA HIS A 226 -4.85 9.20 -16.66
C HIS A 226 -5.32 9.81 -15.32
N PRO A 227 -4.51 9.77 -14.24
CA PRO A 227 -4.93 10.27 -12.92
C PRO A 227 -5.31 11.75 -12.91
N THR A 228 -4.60 12.58 -13.68
CA THR A 228 -4.81 14.04 -13.75
C THR A 228 -5.87 14.45 -14.76
N TYR A 229 -6.05 13.65 -15.82
CA TYR A 229 -6.90 13.95 -16.97
C TYR A 229 -7.76 12.72 -17.31
N PRO A 230 -8.84 12.46 -16.54
CA PRO A 230 -9.62 11.22 -16.67
C PRO A 230 -10.32 11.02 -18.03
N ALA A 231 -10.38 12.07 -18.87
CA ALA A 231 -10.84 12.00 -20.24
C ALA A 231 -9.91 11.17 -21.15
N GLN A 232 -8.60 11.15 -20.85
CA GLN A 232 -7.63 10.32 -21.54
C GLN A 232 -7.60 8.94 -20.89
N ALA A 233 -7.93 7.93 -21.69
CA ALA A 233 -7.94 6.56 -21.23
C ALA A 233 -7.52 5.59 -22.33
N VAL A 234 -7.02 4.42 -21.93
CA VAL A 234 -6.55 3.39 -22.83
C VAL A 234 -7.17 2.06 -22.41
N LEU A 235 -7.98 1.49 -23.30
CA LEU A 235 -8.47 0.12 -23.19
C LEU A 235 -7.60 -0.79 -24.03
N THR A 236 -6.90 -1.70 -23.38
CA THR A 236 -6.00 -2.65 -24.02
C THR A 236 -6.61 -4.04 -24.06
N MET A 237 -6.37 -4.75 -25.15
CA MET A 237 -6.89 -6.09 -25.38
C MET A 237 -5.84 -6.98 -26.03
N GLY A 238 -5.69 -8.19 -25.51
CA GLY A 238 -4.87 -9.25 -26.09
C GLY A 238 -5.77 -10.33 -26.68
N ASP A 239 -5.46 -10.79 -27.89
CA ASP A 239 -6.28 -11.79 -28.58
C ASP A 239 -5.67 -13.20 -28.59
N THR A 240 -6.44 -14.16 -29.12
CA THR A 240 -5.95 -15.53 -29.35
C THR A 240 -5.02 -15.66 -30.55
N GLY A 241 -4.85 -14.60 -31.35
CA GLY A 241 -3.97 -14.58 -32.52
C GLY A 241 -2.58 -14.00 -32.23
N GLY A 242 -2.26 -13.65 -30.99
CA GLY A 242 -0.97 -13.06 -30.61
C GLY A 242 -0.85 -11.56 -30.87
N GLN A 243 -1.94 -10.91 -31.24
CA GLN A 243 -2.01 -9.48 -31.45
C GLN A 243 -2.47 -8.78 -30.17
N VAL A 244 -1.81 -7.65 -29.88
CA VAL A 244 -2.25 -6.73 -28.83
C VAL A 244 -2.76 -5.48 -29.52
N SER A 245 -3.97 -5.10 -29.15
CA SER A 245 -4.63 -3.90 -29.67
C SER A 245 -5.02 -3.01 -28.50
N ALA A 246 -4.99 -1.70 -28.70
CA ALA A 246 -5.44 -0.74 -27.72
C ALA A 246 -6.36 0.29 -28.37
N ILE A 247 -7.42 0.68 -27.67
CA ILE A 247 -8.28 1.81 -28.00
C ILE A 247 -7.89 2.94 -27.06
N CYS A 248 -7.33 4.00 -27.61
CA CYS A 248 -6.98 5.21 -26.88
C CYS A 248 -8.12 6.22 -27.04
N PHE A 249 -8.77 6.56 -25.93
CA PHE A 249 -9.83 7.55 -25.86
C PHE A 249 -9.24 8.92 -25.55
N ARG A 250 -9.64 9.92 -26.33
CA ARG A 250 -9.33 11.34 -26.10
C ARG A 250 -10.35 12.00 -25.17
N SER A 251 -11.59 11.52 -25.21
CA SER A 251 -12.74 12.14 -24.52
C SER A 251 -13.65 11.12 -23.83
N ALA A 252 -13.07 10.18 -23.06
CA ALA A 252 -13.81 9.06 -22.45
C ALA A 252 -15.01 9.49 -21.58
N GLN A 253 -14.94 10.67 -20.94
CA GLN A 253 -16.02 11.19 -20.09
C GLN A 253 -17.21 11.76 -20.85
N ILE A 254 -17.02 12.19 -22.10
CA ILE A 254 -18.09 12.78 -22.92
C ILE A 254 -18.80 11.66 -23.66
N SER A 255 -18.04 10.84 -24.38
CA SER A 255 -18.53 9.64 -25.04
C SER A 255 -17.36 8.72 -25.35
N LEU A 256 -17.55 7.41 -25.16
CA LEU A 256 -16.58 6.41 -25.59
C LEU A 256 -16.55 6.31 -27.13
N PHE A 257 -17.72 6.44 -27.76
CA PHE A 257 -17.90 6.35 -29.20
C PHE A 257 -18.94 7.37 -29.67
N GLU A 258 -18.79 7.84 -30.90
CA GLU A 258 -19.79 8.71 -31.55
C GLU A 258 -20.99 7.87 -31.99
N ARG A 259 -22.21 8.30 -31.63
CA ARG A 259 -23.43 7.58 -31.98
C ARG A 259 -23.73 7.68 -33.47
N PRO A 260 -24.00 6.57 -34.16
CA PRO A 260 -24.48 6.59 -35.54
C PRO A 260 -25.96 7.05 -35.54
N SER A 261 -26.17 8.34 -35.83
CA SER A 261 -27.46 9.04 -36.01
C SER A 261 -28.51 8.95 -34.86
N PRO A 262 -29.28 10.03 -34.59
CA PRO A 262 -30.22 10.08 -33.45
C PRO A 262 -31.54 9.31 -33.67
N GLY A 263 -31.56 8.25 -34.50
CA GLY A 263 -32.78 7.56 -34.93
C GLY A 263 -32.94 6.11 -34.46
N ALA A 264 -31.97 5.54 -33.74
CA ALA A 264 -32.07 4.16 -33.24
C ALA A 264 -32.87 4.11 -31.92
N GLU A 265 -33.78 3.14 -31.82
CA GLU A 265 -34.62 2.90 -30.65
C GLU A 265 -33.79 2.86 -29.36
N THR A 266 -34.26 3.55 -28.33
CA THR A 266 -33.59 3.80 -27.04
C THR A 266 -33.20 2.54 -26.25
N ASP A 267 -33.63 1.35 -26.68
CA ASP A 267 -33.38 0.06 -26.02
C ASP A 267 -32.36 -0.83 -26.74
N SER A 268 -31.90 -0.45 -27.95
CA SER A 268 -30.93 -1.23 -28.72
C SER A 268 -29.49 -0.74 -28.50
N ALA A 269 -28.56 -1.66 -28.26
CA ALA A 269 -27.15 -1.31 -28.06
C ALA A 269 -26.52 -0.79 -29.37
N ASP A 270 -25.78 0.31 -29.29
CA ASP A 270 -25.07 0.91 -30.42
C ASP A 270 -24.00 -0.05 -30.96
N ILE A 271 -24.13 -0.49 -32.22
CA ILE A 271 -23.18 -1.40 -32.86
C ILE A 271 -22.08 -0.60 -33.54
N ILE A 272 -20.84 -0.86 -33.16
CA ILE A 272 -19.64 -0.20 -33.72
C ILE A 272 -18.78 -1.27 -34.39
N LYS A 273 -18.36 -1.02 -35.63
CA LYS A 273 -17.50 -1.96 -36.35
C LYS A 273 -16.03 -1.65 -36.10
N TRP A 274 -15.23 -2.66 -35.79
CA TRP A 274 -13.78 -2.51 -35.60
C TRP A 274 -13.08 -1.85 -36.79
N LYS A 275 -13.53 -2.11 -38.01
CA LYS A 275 -12.99 -1.47 -39.22
C LYS A 275 -13.14 0.06 -39.19
N GLU A 276 -14.26 0.57 -38.68
CA GLU A 276 -14.54 2.01 -38.61
C GLU A 276 -13.62 2.72 -37.60
N LEU A 277 -13.27 2.04 -36.51
CA LEU A 277 -12.29 2.52 -35.53
C LEU A 277 -10.87 2.56 -36.10
N VAL A 278 -10.49 1.55 -36.90
CA VAL A 278 -9.17 1.49 -37.55
C VAL A 278 -9.04 2.55 -38.64
N GLU A 279 -10.13 2.84 -39.36
CA GLU A 279 -10.20 3.91 -40.36
C GLU A 279 -10.25 5.32 -39.73
N GLY A 280 -10.36 5.44 -38.40
CA GLY A 280 -10.35 6.72 -37.70
C GLY A 280 -11.65 7.53 -37.85
N ARG A 281 -12.79 6.87 -38.09
CA ARG A 281 -14.09 7.55 -38.27
C ARG A 281 -14.61 8.22 -37.00
N HIS A 282 -14.17 7.76 -35.84
CA HIS A 282 -14.52 8.32 -34.54
C HIS A 282 -13.41 9.28 -34.08
N ARG A 283 -13.72 10.56 -33.88
CA ARG A 283 -12.71 11.56 -33.45
C ARG A 283 -12.37 11.41 -31.96
N CYS A 284 -13.27 10.80 -31.20
CA CYS A 284 -13.13 10.54 -29.76
C CYS A 284 -12.09 9.46 -29.43
N CYS A 285 -11.67 8.62 -30.38
CA CYS A 285 -10.71 7.55 -30.13
C CYS A 285 -9.83 7.21 -31.34
N TYR A 286 -8.72 6.55 -31.09
CA TYR A 286 -7.89 5.95 -32.12
C TYR A 286 -7.38 4.58 -31.65
N THR A 287 -6.90 3.77 -32.59
CA THR A 287 -6.44 2.41 -32.31
C THR A 287 -4.94 2.28 -32.48
N LEU A 288 -4.30 1.55 -31.56
CA LEU A 288 -2.91 1.12 -31.64
C LEU A 288 -2.89 -0.40 -31.74
N ARG A 289 -1.96 -0.95 -32.52
CA ARG A 289 -1.83 -2.40 -32.70
C ARG A 289 -0.38 -2.81 -32.93
N HIS A 290 -0.01 -3.95 -32.35
CA HIS A 290 1.20 -4.67 -32.74
C HIS A 290 0.99 -6.18 -32.65
N ARG A 291 1.71 -6.94 -33.48
CA ARG A 291 1.78 -8.40 -33.35
C ARG A 291 2.91 -8.74 -32.39
N ALA A 292 2.56 -9.02 -31.13
CA ALA A 292 3.53 -9.30 -30.09
C ALA A 292 3.99 -10.77 -30.08
N HIS A 293 3.05 -11.70 -30.21
CA HIS A 293 3.28 -13.09 -29.81
C HIS A 293 3.16 -14.11 -30.95
N GLY A 294 3.40 -13.70 -32.20
CA GLY A 294 3.28 -14.59 -33.36
C GLY A 294 1.85 -15.12 -33.50
N GLN A 295 1.66 -16.44 -33.43
CA GLN A 295 0.34 -17.11 -33.39
C GLN A 295 -0.05 -17.62 -31.99
N ALA A 296 0.72 -17.27 -30.96
CA ALA A 296 0.46 -17.74 -29.59
C ALA A 296 -0.56 -16.84 -28.86
N TRP A 297 -1.30 -17.41 -27.93
CA TRP A 297 -2.36 -16.69 -27.21
C TRP A 297 -1.77 -15.65 -26.26
N VAL A 298 -2.37 -14.45 -26.22
CA VAL A 298 -1.99 -13.41 -25.27
C VAL A 298 -2.71 -13.65 -23.94
N ARG A 299 -1.99 -14.14 -22.94
CA ARG A 299 -2.56 -14.53 -21.63
C ARG A 299 -2.96 -13.33 -20.81
N ARG A 300 -2.14 -12.27 -20.82
CA ARG A 300 -2.43 -11.03 -20.10
C ARG A 300 -1.87 -9.83 -20.83
N VAL A 301 -2.58 -8.73 -20.71
CA VAL A 301 -2.18 -7.40 -21.16
C VAL A 301 -2.30 -6.41 -20.01
N ARG A 302 -1.44 -5.38 -20.00
CA ARG A 302 -1.58 -4.21 -19.15
C ARG A 302 -1.11 -2.95 -19.85
N PHE A 303 -1.74 -1.81 -19.60
CA PHE A 303 -1.18 -0.51 -19.96
C PHE A 303 -0.39 0.11 -18.79
N LEU A 304 0.85 0.49 -19.04
CA LEU A 304 1.73 1.13 -18.06
C LEU A 304 1.76 2.63 -18.31
N GLY A 305 0.95 3.39 -17.55
CA GLY A 305 0.87 4.84 -17.70
C GLY A 305 2.17 5.60 -17.41
N SER A 306 3.01 5.10 -16.51
CA SER A 306 4.30 5.72 -16.18
C SER A 306 5.34 5.59 -17.29
N LEU A 307 5.22 4.56 -18.13
CA LEU A 307 6.15 4.24 -19.22
C LEU A 307 5.54 4.50 -20.60
N GLU A 308 4.26 4.90 -20.64
CA GLU A 308 3.41 4.91 -21.84
C GLU A 308 3.59 3.64 -22.70
N ALA A 309 3.48 2.46 -22.08
CA ALA A 309 3.79 1.21 -22.76
C ALA A 309 2.69 0.15 -22.60
N LEU A 310 2.49 -0.65 -23.65
CA LEU A 310 1.66 -1.84 -23.67
C LEU A 310 2.49 -3.05 -23.25
N LEU A 311 2.15 -3.65 -22.12
CA LEU A 311 2.79 -4.86 -21.63
C LEU A 311 1.91 -6.07 -21.94
N SER A 312 2.50 -7.14 -22.45
CA SER A 312 1.79 -8.38 -22.79
C SER A 312 2.62 -9.62 -22.50
N CYS A 313 1.95 -10.74 -22.20
CA CYS A 313 2.59 -12.03 -22.02
C CYS A 313 1.90 -13.17 -22.79
N SER A 314 2.70 -14.18 -23.12
CA SER A 314 2.25 -15.42 -23.75
C SER A 314 2.96 -16.64 -23.16
N THR A 315 2.36 -17.80 -23.36
CA THR A 315 2.92 -19.11 -23.03
C THR A 315 3.98 -19.58 -24.03
N SER A 316 4.22 -18.84 -25.12
CA SER A 316 5.26 -19.19 -26.08
C SER A 316 6.66 -18.85 -25.55
N PRO A 317 7.64 -19.76 -25.66
CA PRO A 317 9.05 -19.47 -25.35
C PRO A 317 9.67 -18.40 -26.26
N GLN A 318 9.23 -18.35 -27.53
CA GLN A 318 9.78 -17.42 -28.52
C GLN A 318 9.34 -15.97 -28.31
N SER A 319 8.29 -15.74 -27.53
CA SER A 319 7.76 -14.41 -27.24
C SER A 319 7.04 -14.47 -25.90
N SER A 320 7.81 -14.55 -24.81
CA SER A 320 7.23 -14.80 -23.49
C SER A 320 6.61 -13.54 -22.90
N MET A 321 7.32 -12.42 -22.99
CA MET A 321 6.84 -11.11 -22.59
C MET A 321 7.22 -10.06 -23.64
N VAL A 322 6.31 -9.17 -23.97
CA VAL A 322 6.53 -8.12 -24.98
C VAL A 322 6.05 -6.78 -24.44
N ILE A 323 6.89 -5.76 -24.61
CA ILE A 323 6.56 -4.36 -24.30
C ILE A 323 6.52 -3.57 -25.62
N GLY A 324 5.35 -3.01 -25.92
CA GLY A 324 5.13 -2.06 -27.00
C GLY A 324 5.16 -0.63 -26.48
N TRP A 325 6.25 0.09 -26.75
CA TRP A 325 6.45 1.47 -26.35
C TRP A 325 5.67 2.42 -27.27
N ARG A 326 4.91 3.32 -26.66
CA ARG A 326 4.25 4.42 -27.35
C ARG A 326 5.13 5.65 -27.20
N GLU A 327 5.67 6.14 -28.31
CA GLU A 327 6.51 7.35 -28.32
C GLU A 327 5.67 8.58 -28.70
N ARG A 328 4.90 8.51 -29.80
CA ARG A 328 4.02 9.59 -30.28
C ARG A 328 2.71 9.07 -30.85
N GLU A 329 1.68 9.91 -30.86
CA GLU A 329 0.42 9.59 -31.53
C GLU A 329 0.64 9.43 -33.05
N GLY A 330 0.24 8.29 -33.60
CA GLY A 330 0.30 8.01 -35.04
C GLY A 330 1.56 7.26 -35.51
N GLU A 331 2.59 7.16 -34.67
CA GLU A 331 3.78 6.35 -34.98
C GLU A 331 3.57 4.87 -34.61
N PRO A 332 4.19 3.93 -35.36
CA PRO A 332 4.14 2.53 -35.00
C PRO A 332 4.83 2.29 -33.65
N LEU A 333 4.26 1.40 -32.85
CA LEU A 333 4.82 1.04 -31.54
C LEU A 333 6.19 0.41 -31.71
N ARG A 334 7.18 0.88 -30.94
CA ARG A 334 8.46 0.20 -30.82
C ARG A 334 8.28 -1.03 -29.96
N VAL A 335 8.60 -2.21 -30.48
CA VAL A 335 8.37 -3.48 -29.78
C VAL A 335 9.68 -4.02 -29.21
N THR A 336 9.66 -4.38 -27.94
CA THR A 336 10.78 -5.06 -27.25
C THR A 336 10.28 -6.38 -26.70
N ALA A 337 11.00 -7.47 -26.99
CA ALA A 337 10.62 -8.82 -26.61
C ALA A 337 11.61 -9.41 -25.61
N PHE A 338 11.09 -9.98 -24.54
CA PHE A 338 11.80 -10.65 -23.47
C PHE A 338 11.49 -12.15 -23.54
N HIS A 339 12.53 -12.95 -23.46
CA HIS A 339 12.44 -14.38 -23.71
C HIS A 339 12.63 -15.13 -22.40
N THR A 340 11.73 -16.07 -22.11
CA THR A 340 11.86 -17.03 -21.02
C THR A 340 11.84 -18.45 -21.59
N GLU A 341 12.53 -19.38 -20.93
CA GLU A 341 12.76 -20.72 -21.49
C GLU A 341 11.47 -21.50 -21.78
N LYS A 342 10.41 -21.28 -21.00
CA LYS A 342 9.15 -22.05 -21.09
C LYS A 342 7.89 -21.19 -21.25
N GLY A 343 8.02 -19.87 -21.38
CA GLY A 343 6.88 -18.94 -21.46
C GLY A 343 6.29 -18.56 -20.10
N THR A 344 5.21 -17.77 -20.15
CA THR A 344 4.66 -17.03 -19.00
C THR A 344 3.14 -17.16 -18.93
N ASN A 345 2.59 -17.28 -17.71
CA ASN A 345 1.13 -17.35 -17.49
C ASN A 345 0.50 -16.00 -17.13
N ASP A 346 1.18 -15.20 -16.30
CA ASP A 346 0.64 -13.96 -15.73
C ASP A 346 1.76 -12.91 -15.61
N LEU A 347 1.36 -11.64 -15.50
CA LEU A 347 2.26 -10.51 -15.38
C LEU A 347 1.71 -9.43 -14.44
N ASP A 348 2.61 -8.70 -13.78
CA ASP A 348 2.28 -7.53 -12.96
C ASP A 348 3.40 -6.50 -12.98
N HIS A 349 3.08 -5.22 -12.73
CA HIS A 349 4.04 -4.12 -12.76
C HIS A 349 3.96 -3.27 -11.50
N HIS A 350 5.11 -2.93 -10.95
CA HIS A 350 5.25 -2.03 -9.82
C HIS A 350 5.80 -0.67 -10.27
N ALA A 351 4.94 0.34 -10.34
CA ALA A 351 5.30 1.68 -10.84
C ALA A 351 6.39 2.38 -10.02
N GLY A 352 6.40 2.24 -8.69
CA GLY A 352 7.40 2.92 -7.85
C GLY A 352 8.82 2.36 -7.94
N MET A 353 8.99 1.12 -8.43
CA MET A 353 10.30 0.46 -8.55
C MET A 353 10.67 0.21 -10.01
N ASN A 354 9.76 0.51 -10.95
CA ASN A 354 9.86 0.14 -12.36
C ASN A 354 10.26 -1.33 -12.56
N LEU A 355 9.59 -2.24 -11.84
CA LEU A 355 9.81 -3.67 -11.95
C LEU A 355 8.58 -4.35 -12.54
N ILE A 356 8.82 -5.30 -13.44
CA ILE A 356 7.80 -6.19 -14.00
C ILE A 356 8.04 -7.59 -13.44
N ALA A 357 7.03 -8.18 -12.82
CA ALA A 357 7.07 -9.56 -12.35
C ALA A 357 6.34 -10.46 -13.34
N THR A 358 6.94 -11.61 -13.63
CA THR A 358 6.44 -12.58 -14.60
C THR A 358 6.27 -13.95 -13.97
N ALA A 359 5.11 -14.57 -14.16
CA ALA A 359 4.78 -15.89 -13.65
C ALA A 359 5.22 -16.97 -14.64
N GLY A 360 6.40 -17.55 -14.43
CA GLY A 360 7.00 -18.51 -15.35
C GLY A 360 6.37 -19.90 -15.32
N ILE A 361 6.35 -20.56 -16.49
CA ILE A 361 6.04 -21.99 -16.59
C ILE A 361 7.21 -22.85 -16.03
N ASP A 362 8.40 -22.27 -15.92
CA ASP A 362 9.62 -22.87 -15.36
C ASP A 362 9.68 -22.89 -13.82
N ASN A 363 8.54 -22.71 -13.16
CA ASN A 363 8.36 -22.68 -11.70
C ASN A 363 9.07 -21.51 -11.01
N LYS A 364 9.53 -20.51 -11.77
CA LYS A 364 10.21 -19.33 -11.23
C LYS A 364 9.33 -18.10 -11.43
N VAL A 365 9.53 -17.12 -10.55
CA VAL A 365 9.03 -15.76 -10.79
C VAL A 365 10.23 -14.90 -11.15
N LEU A 366 10.22 -14.34 -12.35
CA LEU A 366 11.30 -13.50 -12.84
C LEU A 366 10.92 -12.03 -12.71
N LEU A 367 11.85 -11.23 -12.20
CA LEU A 367 11.74 -9.79 -12.09
C LEU A 367 12.55 -9.14 -13.21
N TRP A 368 11.90 -8.26 -13.95
CA TRP A 368 12.47 -7.56 -15.10
C TRP A 368 12.50 -6.07 -14.86
N ASN A 369 13.58 -5.45 -15.32
CA ASN A 369 13.60 -4.01 -15.55
C ASN A 369 13.13 -3.77 -17.00
N PRO A 370 12.12 -2.90 -17.24
CA PRO A 370 11.63 -2.58 -18.58
C PRO A 370 12.72 -2.16 -19.58
N TYR A 371 13.82 -1.58 -19.11
CA TYR A 371 14.91 -1.09 -19.96
C TYR A 371 16.02 -2.12 -20.21
N VAL A 372 16.09 -3.20 -19.42
CA VAL A 372 17.16 -4.20 -19.50
C VAL A 372 16.60 -5.51 -20.04
N ILE A 373 16.89 -5.78 -21.32
CA ILE A 373 16.30 -6.91 -22.06
C ILE A 373 17.11 -8.20 -21.89
N SER A 374 18.42 -8.10 -21.68
CA SER A 374 19.33 -9.24 -21.76
C SER A 374 19.15 -10.27 -20.64
N LYS A 375 18.85 -9.82 -19.42
CA LYS A 375 18.74 -10.67 -18.24
C LYS A 375 17.69 -10.14 -17.25
N PRO A 376 17.01 -11.04 -16.52
CA PRO A 376 16.17 -10.65 -15.39
C PRO A 376 17.04 -10.08 -14.26
N VAL A 377 16.49 -9.10 -13.54
CA VAL A 377 17.13 -8.45 -12.37
C VAL A 377 17.14 -9.39 -11.16
N GLY A 378 16.10 -10.21 -11.03
CA GLY A 378 15.94 -11.12 -9.90
C GLY A 378 15.19 -12.37 -10.29
N ILE A 379 15.53 -13.48 -9.63
CA ILE A 379 14.94 -14.79 -9.87
C ILE A 379 14.45 -15.34 -8.53
N LEU A 380 13.14 -15.35 -8.33
CA LEU A 380 12.52 -15.90 -7.13
C LEU A 380 12.30 -17.40 -7.32
N ARG A 381 13.10 -18.21 -6.62
CA ARG A 381 13.09 -19.67 -6.69
C ARG A 381 12.43 -20.26 -5.45
N GLY A 382 11.51 -21.19 -5.64
CA GLY A 382 10.92 -21.93 -4.52
C GLY A 382 9.63 -22.67 -4.86
N HIS A 383 8.92 -22.29 -5.92
CA HIS A 383 7.76 -23.04 -6.38
C HIS A 383 8.17 -24.38 -7.00
N MET A 384 7.37 -25.42 -6.74
CA MET A 384 7.65 -26.77 -7.24
C MET A 384 7.05 -27.00 -8.63
N THR A 385 6.05 -26.20 -9.00
CA THR A 385 5.35 -26.30 -10.29
C THR A 385 5.08 -24.90 -10.86
N SER A 386 4.54 -24.85 -12.09
CA SER A 386 4.31 -23.62 -12.85
C SER A 386 3.54 -22.58 -12.03
N VAL A 387 4.05 -21.34 -12.04
CA VAL A 387 3.41 -20.22 -11.36
C VAL A 387 2.25 -19.74 -12.23
N THR A 388 1.04 -19.69 -11.66
CA THR A 388 -0.17 -19.32 -12.40
C THR A 388 -0.49 -17.84 -12.31
N ALA A 389 -0.24 -17.21 -11.15
CA ALA A 389 -0.58 -15.81 -10.93
C ALA A 389 0.46 -15.08 -10.08
N VAL A 390 0.65 -13.79 -10.36
CA VAL A 390 1.61 -12.93 -9.67
C VAL A 390 1.01 -11.53 -9.47
N ARG A 391 1.23 -10.92 -8.30
CA ARG A 391 0.74 -9.58 -7.97
C ARG A 391 1.67 -8.89 -6.96
N PHE A 392 2.03 -7.64 -7.23
CA PHE A 392 2.72 -6.78 -6.28
C PHE A 392 1.78 -6.24 -5.22
N ILE A 393 2.30 -6.10 -4.00
CA ILE A 393 1.78 -5.23 -2.95
C ILE A 393 2.63 -3.96 -3.00
N VAL A 394 2.14 -2.92 -3.67
CA VAL A 394 2.86 -1.68 -3.96
C VAL A 394 3.25 -0.96 -2.67
N GLY A 395 2.32 -0.85 -1.72
CA GLY A 395 2.59 -0.15 -0.45
C GLY A 395 3.69 -0.77 0.41
N LYS A 396 3.91 -2.09 0.32
CA LYS A 396 4.90 -2.83 1.13
C LYS A 396 6.13 -3.29 0.34
N LYS A 397 6.23 -2.98 -0.96
CA LYS A 397 7.27 -3.51 -1.87
C LYS A 397 7.40 -5.04 -1.84
N GLN A 398 6.29 -5.73 -1.61
CA GLN A 398 6.24 -7.19 -1.55
C GLN A 398 5.60 -7.76 -2.82
N LEU A 399 5.81 -9.04 -3.07
CA LEU A 399 5.22 -9.75 -4.20
C LEU A 399 4.52 -11.03 -3.74
N ILE A 400 3.28 -11.21 -4.16
CA ILE A 400 2.54 -12.45 -3.99
C ILE A 400 2.63 -13.26 -5.28
N SER A 401 2.90 -14.55 -5.12
CA SER A 401 2.89 -15.51 -6.22
C SER A 401 2.11 -16.76 -5.82
N PHE A 402 1.37 -17.31 -6.77
CA PHE A 402 0.58 -18.51 -6.58
C PHE A 402 0.90 -19.51 -7.69
N SER A 403 1.10 -20.78 -7.32
CA SER A 403 1.50 -21.84 -8.23
C SER A 403 0.46 -22.96 -8.29
N LYS A 404 0.54 -23.78 -9.35
CA LYS A 404 -0.27 -25.01 -9.49
C LYS A 404 -0.01 -26.01 -8.37
N ASP A 405 1.07 -25.86 -7.60
CA ASP A 405 1.38 -26.63 -6.39
C ASP A 405 0.43 -26.30 -5.23
N LYS A 406 -0.48 -25.34 -5.44
CA LYS A 406 -1.43 -24.81 -4.45
C LYS A 406 -0.70 -24.21 -3.26
N VAL A 407 0.44 -23.58 -3.51
CA VAL A 407 1.19 -22.83 -2.52
C VAL A 407 1.19 -21.35 -2.91
N LEU A 408 0.78 -20.52 -1.97
CA LEU A 408 0.96 -19.09 -2.06
C LEU A 408 2.27 -18.72 -1.37
N ARG A 409 3.14 -18.00 -2.09
CA ARG A 409 4.39 -17.47 -1.55
C ARG A 409 4.37 -15.96 -1.58
N LEU A 410 4.70 -15.37 -0.44
CA LEU A 410 4.99 -13.95 -0.29
C LEU A 410 6.51 -13.76 -0.36
N TRP A 411 6.93 -12.85 -1.21
CA TRP A 411 8.32 -12.50 -1.43
C TRP A 411 8.57 -11.06 -1.04
N ASP A 412 9.74 -10.82 -0.50
CA ASP A 412 10.30 -9.48 -0.46
C ASP A 412 11.04 -9.23 -1.77
N VAL A 413 10.75 -8.10 -2.43
CA VAL A 413 11.34 -7.77 -3.73
C VAL A 413 12.79 -7.30 -3.56
N ALA A 414 13.12 -6.67 -2.43
CA ALA A 414 14.46 -6.15 -2.18
C ALA A 414 15.46 -7.27 -1.90
N SER A 415 15.15 -8.15 -0.94
CA SER A 415 16.00 -9.30 -0.60
C SER A 415 15.85 -10.49 -1.55
N GLN A 416 14.79 -10.52 -2.37
CA GLN A 416 14.44 -11.66 -3.24
C GLN A 416 14.19 -12.96 -2.47
N LEU A 417 13.92 -12.88 -1.17
CA LEU A 417 13.67 -14.03 -0.30
C LEU A 417 12.17 -14.30 -0.12
N CYS A 418 11.83 -15.56 0.09
CA CYS A 418 10.48 -15.97 0.44
C CYS A 418 10.26 -15.69 1.92
N ILE A 419 9.41 -14.71 2.23
CA ILE A 419 9.07 -14.35 3.61
C ILE A 419 8.10 -15.37 4.19
N GLN A 420 7.05 -15.71 3.43
CA GLN A 420 5.97 -16.56 3.91
C GLN A 420 5.54 -17.56 2.85
N ARG A 421 5.40 -18.81 3.29
CA ARG A 421 4.85 -19.91 2.50
C ARG A 421 3.53 -20.36 3.12
N ILE A 422 2.44 -20.23 2.37
CA ILE A 422 1.11 -20.69 2.76
C ILE A 422 0.75 -21.90 1.91
N ALA A 423 0.66 -23.07 2.54
CA ALA A 423 0.38 -24.35 1.89
C ALA A 423 -0.68 -25.14 2.68
N GLY A 424 -1.38 -26.05 2.00
CA GLY A 424 -2.30 -27.01 2.64
C GLY A 424 -3.68 -26.48 3.00
N ILE A 425 -3.92 -25.17 2.89
CA ILE A 425 -5.21 -24.52 3.21
C ILE A 425 -6.15 -24.43 1.99
N PHE A 426 -5.62 -24.74 0.79
CA PHE A 426 -6.37 -24.65 -0.46
C PHE A 426 -7.00 -26.01 -0.85
N PRO A 427 -8.18 -26.02 -1.50
CA PRO A 427 -8.89 -27.23 -1.89
C PRO A 427 -8.01 -28.18 -2.72
N LYS A 428 -7.92 -29.44 -2.29
CA LYS A 428 -7.25 -30.52 -3.03
C LYS A 428 -8.17 -31.09 -4.11
N THR A 429 -8.60 -30.27 -5.07
CA THR A 429 -9.25 -30.74 -6.30
C THR A 429 -8.25 -31.45 -7.22
N GLN A 430 -8.67 -32.56 -7.86
CA GLN A 430 -7.86 -33.34 -8.80
C GLN A 430 -7.84 -32.74 -10.22
N GLU A 431 -8.70 -31.76 -10.51
CA GLU A 431 -8.82 -31.14 -11.84
C GLU A 431 -7.80 -30.02 -12.08
N GLU A 432 -7.54 -29.73 -13.35
CA GLU A 432 -6.74 -28.57 -13.77
C GLU A 432 -7.34 -27.28 -13.20
N CYS A 433 -6.64 -26.68 -12.24
CA CYS A 433 -7.13 -25.51 -11.53
C CYS A 433 -6.87 -24.24 -12.36
N HIS A 434 -7.92 -23.62 -12.85
CA HIS A 434 -7.85 -22.22 -13.29
C HIS A 434 -7.91 -21.33 -12.06
N THR A 435 -6.77 -20.74 -11.70
CA THR A 435 -6.68 -19.87 -10.52
C THR A 435 -6.42 -18.44 -10.90
N LEU A 436 -7.27 -17.54 -10.40
CA LEU A 436 -7.11 -16.11 -10.54
C LEU A 436 -6.80 -15.51 -9.18
N LEU A 437 -5.83 -14.62 -9.15
CA LEU A 437 -5.43 -13.90 -7.95
C LEU A 437 -5.81 -12.43 -8.08
N PHE A 438 -6.73 -12.01 -7.24
CA PHE A 438 -7.15 -10.63 -7.08
C PHE A 438 -6.70 -10.14 -5.71
N LEU A 439 -5.98 -9.02 -5.69
CA LEU A 439 -5.52 -8.36 -4.47
C LEU A 439 -6.18 -6.99 -4.38
N SER A 440 -6.81 -6.71 -3.25
CA SER A 440 -7.26 -5.38 -2.88
C SER A 440 -6.36 -4.85 -1.77
N GLU A 441 -5.44 -3.95 -2.12
CA GLU A 441 -4.50 -3.36 -1.15
C GLU A 441 -5.21 -2.53 -0.09
N GLU A 442 -6.19 -1.70 -0.49
CA GLU A 442 -6.96 -0.82 0.41
C GLU A 442 -7.58 -1.55 1.61
N ARG A 443 -8.01 -2.79 1.40
CA ARG A 443 -8.61 -3.63 2.44
C ARG A 443 -7.68 -4.73 2.93
N SER A 444 -6.49 -4.86 2.34
CA SER A 444 -5.55 -5.96 2.57
C SER A 444 -6.21 -7.35 2.42
N ARG A 445 -7.01 -7.50 1.36
CA ARG A 445 -7.77 -8.72 1.05
C ARG A 445 -7.26 -9.38 -0.21
N LEU A 446 -7.11 -10.70 -0.14
CA LEU A 446 -6.75 -11.55 -1.26
C LEU A 446 -7.93 -12.46 -1.61
N LEU A 447 -8.38 -12.39 -2.85
CA LEU A 447 -9.38 -13.29 -3.41
C LEU A 447 -8.71 -14.24 -4.40
N LEU A 448 -8.94 -15.53 -4.20
CA LEU A 448 -8.48 -16.59 -5.08
C LEU A 448 -9.69 -17.33 -5.64
N SER A 449 -9.77 -17.40 -6.97
CA SER A 449 -10.73 -18.29 -7.63
C SER A 449 -10.10 -19.68 -7.79
N PHE A 450 -10.85 -20.73 -7.45
CA PHE A 450 -10.53 -22.13 -7.68
C PHE A 450 -11.68 -22.79 -8.44
N ASN A 451 -11.61 -22.74 -9.77
CA ASN A 451 -12.72 -23.14 -10.63
C ASN A 451 -13.98 -22.34 -10.25
N SER A 452 -15.00 -22.99 -9.70
CA SER A 452 -16.20 -22.30 -9.19
C SER A 452 -15.96 -21.60 -7.85
N LEU A 453 -15.17 -22.18 -6.94
CA LEU A 453 -15.04 -21.67 -5.58
C LEU A 453 -14.28 -20.33 -5.54
N LEU A 454 -14.71 -19.43 -4.66
CA LEU A 454 -13.98 -18.22 -4.32
C LEU A 454 -13.46 -18.34 -2.88
N LEU A 455 -12.17 -18.11 -2.67
CA LEU A 455 -11.55 -18.07 -1.35
C LEU A 455 -11.11 -16.65 -1.03
N LEU A 456 -11.56 -16.16 0.12
CA LEU A 456 -11.15 -14.88 0.68
C LEU A 456 -10.14 -15.10 1.79
N MET A 457 -8.98 -14.49 1.68
CA MET A 457 -8.03 -14.34 2.78
C MET A 457 -7.90 -12.88 3.14
N GLU A 458 -8.07 -12.56 4.42
CA GLU A 458 -7.82 -11.23 4.95
C GLU A 458 -6.45 -11.23 5.62
N ALA A 459 -5.60 -10.26 5.29
CA ALA A 459 -4.44 -10.01 6.10
C ALA A 459 -4.95 -9.43 7.42
N ARG A 460 -4.51 -10.00 8.53
CA ARG A 460 -4.74 -9.43 9.85
C ARG A 460 -4.25 -7.98 9.77
N ARG A 461 -5.15 -7.02 9.97
CA ARG A 461 -4.73 -5.64 10.17
C ARG A 461 -3.74 -5.69 11.31
N GLU A 462 -2.53 -5.21 11.05
CA GLU A 462 -1.67 -4.81 12.13
C GLU A 462 -2.37 -3.64 12.80
N GLU A 463 -3.24 -3.96 13.76
CA GLU A 463 -3.37 -3.14 14.94
C GLU A 463 -1.99 -3.22 15.62
N GLY A 464 -0.99 -2.56 15.03
CA GLY A 464 0.14 -2.09 15.79
C GLY A 464 -0.51 -1.38 16.95
N ARG A 465 -0.37 -1.97 18.15
CA ARG A 465 -1.03 -1.63 19.41
C ARG A 465 -1.36 -0.15 19.34
N ARG A 466 -2.61 0.21 19.02
CA ARG A 466 -2.99 1.63 18.91
C ARG A 466 -2.76 2.13 20.32
N VAL A 467 -1.61 2.77 20.54
CA VAL A 467 -1.32 3.41 21.81
C VAL A 467 -2.24 4.61 21.79
N THR A 468 -3.45 4.40 22.31
CA THR A 468 -4.39 5.46 22.54
C THR A 468 -3.71 6.39 23.52
N SER A 469 -3.48 7.63 23.09
CA SER A 469 -2.85 8.65 23.93
C SER A 469 -3.69 8.94 25.16
N HIS A 470 -5.02 8.88 25.02
CA HIS A 470 -6.03 9.16 26.03
C HIS A 470 -7.10 8.06 26.06
N GLU A 471 -7.76 7.90 27.21
CA GLU A 471 -8.88 6.94 27.36
C GLU A 471 -10.18 7.49 26.74
N ASN A 472 -10.35 8.81 26.74
CA ASN A 472 -11.49 9.49 26.13
C ASN A 472 -11.12 10.18 24.82
N SER A 473 -12.13 10.73 24.13
CA SER A 473 -11.94 11.46 22.87
C SER A 473 -11.02 12.67 23.06
N VAL A 474 -9.98 12.76 22.24
CA VAL A 474 -9.06 13.91 22.22
C VAL A 474 -9.80 15.13 21.68
N THR A 475 -9.80 16.22 22.45
CA THR A 475 -10.53 17.45 22.10
C THR A 475 -9.63 18.48 21.41
N CYS A 476 -8.40 18.66 21.89
CA CYS A 476 -7.48 19.66 21.37
C CYS A 476 -6.03 19.18 21.41
N VAL A 477 -5.23 19.64 20.45
CA VAL A 477 -3.79 19.35 20.36
C VAL A 477 -3.04 20.64 20.06
N LEU A 478 -1.97 20.89 20.82
CA LEU A 478 -1.10 22.06 20.68
C LEU A 478 0.36 21.63 20.57
N TYR A 479 1.14 22.40 19.82
CA TYR A 479 2.58 22.22 19.72
C TYR A 479 3.31 23.33 20.47
N ASN A 480 4.17 22.94 21.40
CA ASN A 480 5.08 23.84 22.10
C ASN A 480 6.47 23.74 21.48
N SER A 481 6.87 24.79 20.77
CA SER A 481 8.18 24.88 20.12
C SER A 481 9.33 25.09 21.11
N LEU A 482 9.09 25.76 22.24
CA LEU A 482 10.10 26.04 23.25
C LEU A 482 10.62 24.75 23.91
N PHE A 483 9.70 23.82 24.25
CA PHE A 483 10.05 22.56 24.89
C PHE A 483 10.08 21.36 23.92
N ARG A 484 9.82 21.59 22.62
CA ARG A 484 9.62 20.53 21.60
C ARG A 484 8.65 19.45 22.09
N GLN A 485 7.50 19.90 22.58
CA GLN A 485 6.47 19.04 23.15
C GLN A 485 5.14 19.17 22.41
N VAL A 486 4.45 18.05 22.23
CA VAL A 486 3.04 18.02 21.81
C VAL A 486 2.18 17.91 23.06
N ILE A 487 1.16 18.74 23.18
CA ILE A 487 0.22 18.75 24.31
C ILE A 487 -1.13 18.32 23.76
N SER A 488 -1.74 17.30 24.32
CA SER A 488 -3.07 16.84 23.94
C SER A 488 -4.01 16.79 25.14
N SER A 489 -5.26 17.19 24.94
CA SER A 489 -6.32 17.11 25.95
C SER A 489 -7.41 16.13 25.55
N ASP A 490 -8.11 15.58 26.53
CA ASP A 490 -9.30 14.75 26.32
C ASP A 490 -10.56 15.35 26.94
N SER A 491 -11.71 14.75 26.62
CA SER A 491 -12.99 15.10 27.24
C SER A 491 -13.08 14.71 28.72
N GLY A 492 -12.22 13.80 29.21
CA GLY A 492 -12.09 13.45 30.63
C GLY A 492 -11.26 14.43 31.47
N SER A 493 -11.02 15.63 30.95
CA SER A 493 -10.27 16.71 31.62
C SER A 493 -8.83 16.37 31.96
N THR A 494 -8.22 15.48 31.18
CA THR A 494 -6.80 15.14 31.24
C THR A 494 -6.04 15.86 30.14
N VAL A 495 -4.81 16.25 30.46
CA VAL A 495 -3.87 16.86 29.51
C VAL A 495 -2.57 16.10 29.60
N ILE A 496 -2.04 15.66 28.47
CA ILE A 496 -0.79 14.93 28.39
C ILE A 496 0.21 15.68 27.51
N CYS A 497 1.44 15.81 28.01
CA CYS A 497 2.57 16.39 27.28
C CYS A 497 3.49 15.27 26.79
N TRP A 498 3.83 15.30 25.52
CA TRP A 498 4.62 14.31 24.79
C TRP A 498 5.88 14.94 24.23
N LEU A 499 7.01 14.25 24.30
CA LEU A 499 8.23 14.67 23.62
C LEU A 499 8.10 14.36 22.12
N VAL A 500 8.39 15.32 21.25
CA VAL A 500 8.23 15.14 19.79
C VAL A 500 9.21 14.11 19.23
N ASP A 501 10.44 14.11 19.75
CA ASP A 501 11.52 13.31 19.19
C ASP A 501 11.39 11.81 19.51
N THR A 502 10.85 11.48 20.68
CA THR A 502 10.75 10.09 21.18
C THR A 502 9.32 9.58 21.28
N GLY A 503 8.32 10.45 21.17
CA GLY A 503 6.92 10.10 21.42
C GLY A 503 6.62 9.71 22.87
N GLN A 504 7.57 9.92 23.80
CA GLN A 504 7.39 9.56 25.20
C GLN A 504 6.51 10.56 25.94
N LYS A 505 5.69 10.04 26.85
CA LYS A 505 4.87 10.83 27.77
C LYS A 505 5.75 11.47 28.83
N VAL A 506 5.82 12.80 28.82
CA VAL A 506 6.63 13.59 29.76
C VAL A 506 5.83 13.89 31.02
N LYS A 507 4.59 14.36 30.87
CA LYS A 507 3.71 14.77 31.98
C LYS A 507 2.24 14.50 31.70
N GLN A 508 1.47 14.35 32.76
CA GLN A 508 0.01 14.21 32.71
C GLN A 508 -0.65 15.02 33.83
N PHE A 509 -1.60 15.86 33.45
CA PHE A 509 -2.51 16.54 34.35
C PHE A 509 -3.84 15.80 34.33
N HIS A 510 -4.39 15.50 35.51
CA HIS A 510 -5.69 14.85 35.66
C HIS A 510 -6.69 15.84 36.25
N ARG A 511 -7.96 15.73 35.85
CA ARG A 511 -9.07 16.52 36.40
C ARG A 511 -8.80 18.03 36.40
N CYS A 512 -8.25 18.56 35.29
CA CYS A 512 -7.96 19.99 35.17
C CYS A 512 -9.20 20.85 35.43
N HIS A 513 -10.39 20.38 35.01
CA HIS A 513 -11.69 21.03 35.23
C HIS A 513 -12.65 20.17 36.08
N GLY A 514 -12.14 19.25 36.89
CA GLY A 514 -12.98 18.33 37.68
C GLY A 514 -13.68 17.32 36.76
N ASP A 515 -15.01 17.34 36.75
CA ASP A 515 -15.86 16.47 35.92
C ASP A 515 -16.31 17.13 34.59
N ALA A 516 -15.91 18.39 34.36
CA ALA A 516 -16.25 19.13 33.14
C ALA A 516 -15.21 18.92 32.03
N GLU A 517 -15.65 18.66 30.80
CA GLU A 517 -14.77 18.40 29.67
C GLU A 517 -13.95 19.62 29.26
N ILE A 518 -12.73 19.39 28.75
CA ILE A 518 -11.89 20.46 28.17
C ILE A 518 -12.34 20.70 26.74
N SER A 519 -12.92 21.86 26.47
CA SER A 519 -13.41 22.23 25.15
C SER A 519 -12.28 22.73 24.24
N THR A 520 -11.33 23.50 24.78
CA THR A 520 -10.23 24.08 24.01
C THR A 520 -9.01 24.40 24.86
N MET A 521 -7.84 24.52 24.23
CA MET A 521 -6.59 24.91 24.86
C MET A 521 -5.88 26.01 24.07
N ALA A 522 -5.08 26.83 24.75
CA ALA A 522 -4.19 27.80 24.10
C ALA A 522 -2.84 27.91 24.84
N LEU A 523 -1.79 28.30 24.12
CA LEU A 523 -0.49 28.64 24.70
C LEU A 523 -0.34 30.16 24.76
N ASP A 524 0.42 30.62 25.76
CA ASP A 524 0.89 32.01 25.77
C ASP A 524 1.90 32.27 24.64
N GLY A 525 2.11 33.54 24.28
CA GLY A 525 3.12 33.94 23.29
C GLY A 525 4.56 33.55 23.69
N THR A 526 4.82 33.40 24.99
CA THR A 526 6.09 32.87 25.53
C THR A 526 6.16 31.34 25.55
N GLN A 527 5.03 30.66 25.33
CA GLN A 527 4.86 29.20 25.38
C GLN A 527 5.26 28.55 26.71
N THR A 528 5.36 29.30 27.81
CA THR A 528 5.64 28.74 29.14
C THR A 528 4.38 28.47 29.96
N ARG A 529 3.23 28.98 29.51
CA ARG A 529 1.92 28.83 30.18
C ARG A 529 0.90 28.21 29.24
N LEU A 530 0.08 27.31 29.81
CA LEU A 530 -1.00 26.60 29.14
C LEU A 530 -2.34 27.10 29.67
N PHE A 531 -3.23 27.48 28.77
CA PHE A 531 -4.61 27.85 29.07
C PHE A 531 -5.50 26.67 28.71
N THR A 532 -6.28 26.19 29.67
CA THR A 532 -7.32 25.17 29.46
C THR A 532 -8.67 25.81 29.71
N ALA A 533 -9.62 25.61 28.79
CA ALA A 533 -11.00 26.02 28.96
C ALA A 533 -11.90 24.80 29.01
N GLY A 534 -12.86 24.83 29.94
CA GLY A 534 -13.83 23.76 30.10
C GLY A 534 -15.27 24.22 29.90
N THR A 535 -16.18 23.26 29.82
CA THR A 535 -17.64 23.50 29.79
C THR A 535 -18.18 24.03 31.11
N ASP A 536 -17.36 24.05 32.15
CA ASP A 536 -17.61 24.74 33.42
C ASP A 536 -17.58 26.28 33.29
N GLY A 537 -17.32 26.82 32.09
CA GLY A 537 -17.26 28.26 31.83
C GLY A 537 -16.01 28.92 32.42
N VAL A 538 -15.01 28.13 32.80
CA VAL A 538 -13.78 28.61 33.43
C VAL A 538 -12.59 28.40 32.49
N VAL A 539 -11.68 29.37 32.48
CA VAL A 539 -10.35 29.24 31.89
C VAL A 539 -9.32 29.17 33.00
N LYS A 540 -8.53 28.09 33.03
CA LYS A 540 -7.43 27.90 33.99
C LYS A 540 -6.08 28.09 33.30
N ILE A 541 -5.17 28.76 34.00
CA ILE A 541 -3.80 29.00 33.54
C ILE A 541 -2.86 28.10 34.32
N TRP A 542 -2.15 27.23 33.60
CA TRP A 542 -1.23 26.26 34.15
C TRP A 542 0.20 26.58 33.74
N ASP A 543 1.13 26.36 34.66
CA ASP A 543 2.51 26.11 34.29
C ASP A 543 2.70 24.65 33.94
N PHE A 544 3.70 24.36 33.11
CA PHE A 544 4.08 22.98 32.77
C PHE A 544 4.59 22.17 33.98
N ASN A 545 4.74 22.79 35.16
CA ASN A 545 5.01 22.11 36.44
C ASN A 545 3.74 21.59 37.14
N GLY A 546 2.54 21.83 36.58
CA GLY A 546 1.27 21.32 37.12
C GLY A 546 0.60 22.25 38.14
N HIS A 547 1.14 23.45 38.33
CA HIS A 547 0.52 24.47 39.16
C HIS A 547 -0.47 25.31 38.36
N CYS A 548 -1.69 25.42 38.86
CA CYS A 548 -2.70 26.35 38.34
C CYS A 548 -2.48 27.72 38.99
N HIS A 549 -2.01 28.69 38.20
CA HIS A 549 -1.73 30.05 38.67
C HIS A 549 -2.99 30.91 38.81
N HIS A 550 -3.88 30.81 37.82
CA HIS A 550 -5.06 31.65 37.78
C HIS A 550 -6.28 30.90 37.28
N ARG A 551 -7.43 31.26 37.84
CA ARG A 551 -8.75 30.81 37.44
C ARG A 551 -9.54 32.02 36.97
N LEU A 552 -9.88 32.06 35.69
CA LEU A 552 -10.69 33.11 35.10
C LEU A 552 -12.10 32.59 34.85
N ASN A 553 -13.10 33.26 35.42
CA ASN A 553 -14.50 32.87 35.27
C ASN A 553 -15.12 33.63 34.10
N ALA A 554 -15.27 32.96 32.96
CA ALA A 554 -15.87 33.54 31.76
C ALA A 554 -17.40 33.38 31.76
N GLY A 555 -17.91 32.31 32.37
CA GLY A 555 -19.33 31.95 32.42
C GLY A 555 -20.16 32.61 33.51
N ARG A 556 -19.58 33.46 34.37
CA ARG A 556 -20.26 34.06 35.55
C ARG A 556 -20.99 33.00 36.40
N ASP A 557 -20.30 31.90 36.69
CA ASP A 557 -20.82 30.74 37.44
C ASP A 557 -21.93 29.92 36.76
N GLN A 558 -22.12 30.08 35.44
CA GLN A 558 -22.94 29.18 34.62
C GLN A 558 -22.06 28.31 33.72
N ALA A 559 -22.51 27.07 33.47
CA ALA A 559 -21.89 26.18 32.51
C ALA A 559 -22.09 26.74 31.09
N VAL A 560 -20.99 27.08 30.43
CA VAL A 560 -20.98 27.68 29.10
C VAL A 560 -19.88 27.02 28.28
N ASP A 561 -20.23 26.54 27.09
CA ASP A 561 -19.28 25.97 26.16
C ASP A 561 -18.39 27.06 25.56
N ILE A 562 -17.13 27.03 25.96
CA ILE A 562 -16.09 27.89 25.41
C ILE A 562 -15.57 27.26 24.12
N SER A 563 -15.76 27.91 22.99
CA SER A 563 -15.31 27.40 21.68
C SER A 563 -13.85 27.73 21.40
N GLN A 564 -13.36 28.89 21.83
CA GLN A 564 -12.00 29.32 21.54
C GLN A 564 -11.42 30.22 22.63
N VAL A 565 -10.14 30.02 22.95
CA VAL A 565 -9.34 30.92 23.78
C VAL A 565 -8.21 31.51 22.94
N LEU A 566 -8.10 32.83 22.93
CA LEU A 566 -7.06 33.59 22.25
C LEU A 566 -6.27 34.40 23.27
N VAL A 567 -4.98 34.10 23.39
CA VAL A 567 -4.08 34.80 24.32
C VAL A 567 -3.38 35.93 23.56
N LEU A 568 -3.69 37.18 23.93
CA LEU A 568 -2.98 38.38 23.46
C LEU A 568 -2.01 38.86 24.55
N LYS A 569 -1.04 39.70 24.18
CA LYS A 569 0.06 40.19 25.05
C LYS A 569 -0.36 40.70 26.44
N ARG A 570 -1.59 41.20 26.61
CA ARG A 570 -2.11 41.72 27.89
C ARG A 570 -3.55 41.30 28.21
N THR A 571 -4.19 40.49 27.37
CA THR A 571 -5.62 40.18 27.48
C THR A 571 -5.90 38.78 26.97
N VAL A 572 -6.82 38.07 27.62
CA VAL A 572 -7.30 36.76 27.17
C VAL A 572 -8.71 36.94 26.60
N LEU A 573 -8.87 36.65 25.32
CA LEU A 573 -10.16 36.63 24.65
C LEU A 573 -10.74 35.23 24.74
N VAL A 574 -11.95 35.13 25.30
CA VAL A 574 -12.69 33.88 25.41
C VAL A 574 -13.94 34.00 24.58
N MET A 575 -14.08 33.12 23.60
CA MET A 575 -15.24 33.04 22.72
C MET A 575 -16.09 31.85 23.16
N GLY A 576 -17.36 32.08 23.46
CA GLY A 576 -18.37 31.04 23.67
C GLY A 576 -19.51 31.17 22.66
N TRP A 577 -20.41 30.18 22.64
CA TRP A 577 -21.55 30.16 21.70
C TRP A 577 -22.48 31.37 21.82
N GLU A 578 -22.68 31.90 23.04
CA GLU A 578 -23.64 32.98 23.25
C GLU A 578 -23.02 34.38 23.28
N ARG A 579 -21.71 34.52 23.62
CA ARG A 579 -21.01 35.83 23.72
C ARG A 579 -19.49 35.71 23.57
N CYS A 580 -18.87 36.79 23.12
CA CYS A 580 -17.43 37.05 23.26
C CYS A 580 -17.17 37.76 24.60
N VAL A 581 -16.31 37.21 25.44
CA VAL A 581 -15.90 37.82 26.72
C VAL A 581 -14.41 38.13 26.66
N THR A 582 -14.07 39.42 26.77
CA THR A 582 -12.68 39.84 26.92
C THR A 582 -12.33 39.85 28.40
N LEU A 583 -11.46 38.94 28.82
CA LEU A 583 -10.94 38.90 30.18
C LEU A 583 -9.58 39.58 30.20
N ARG A 584 -9.47 40.67 30.96
CA ARG A 584 -8.16 41.20 31.33
C ARG A 584 -7.68 40.41 32.54
N PRO A 585 -6.51 39.76 32.51
CA PRO A 585 -5.87 39.36 33.74
C PRO A 585 -5.52 40.67 34.45
N ASP A 586 -6.39 41.13 35.35
CA ASP A 586 -6.07 42.28 36.20
C ASP A 586 -4.83 41.90 37.00
N ILE A 587 -3.73 42.58 36.69
CA ILE A 587 -2.55 42.62 37.54
C ILE A 587 -2.98 43.44 38.76
N GLN A 588 -3.65 42.82 39.72
CA GLN A 588 -3.60 43.33 41.08
C GLN A 588 -2.26 42.91 41.66
N GLN A 589 -1.29 43.83 41.56
CA GLN A 589 -0.22 43.90 42.55
C GLN A 589 -0.87 44.32 43.87
N SER A 590 -0.99 43.38 44.80
CA SER A 590 -0.86 43.61 46.24
C SER A 590 -0.62 42.29 46.95
#